data_AF-A0A644YMA0-F1
#
_entry.id   AF-A0A644YMA0-F1
#
_cell.length_a   1.000
_cell.length_b   1.000
_cell.length_c   1.000
_cell.angle_alpha   90.00
_cell.angle_beta   90.00
_cell.angle_gamma   90.00
#
_symmetry.space_group_name_H-M   'P 1'
#
loop_
_entity.id
_entity.type
_entity.pdbx_description
1 polymer ?
#
loop_
_entity_poly.entity_id
_entity_poly.type
_entity_poly.pdbx_seq_one_letter_code
_entity_poly.pdbx_strand_id
1 'polypeptide(L)'
;MKRILTLFALIVFSFPLFGQDNNETAELMLTLIKRSNCEPAFYTKFYKVKAWSAKLSKPIPNNNDTWTVSNFQAAMDVSTKKPIDWGVNGDRFVVVNIVRDLNNRPHHVVDDLTKSNNCFTFTLDLYEFDGRFVKTISKWGYLIGSGYLGVVYVQQGVYPIFLSNVAVSKGGSLTYLVYEGKVSDLGNLVYQDELISVLRSRTVDKPEIIPLQLACSFPPKPTFDPAQTAILEKMKSESPFLQAKYYQDDLYDAGKRDFPKPNQVWSFWNMFPASDITNRCPIDWGPNGDRYVQFDVEFEGKRNYSALIDDLYATGKRFLFPLRLYEKDGRYVKTISSFGNFFGFGEGSFVFMQDAKNEIASLFTKLPVEVDKPFSYKVDKRTVTKISELLKFKPN
;
A
#
# COMPACT_ATOMS: atom_id res chain seq x y z
N MET A 1 59.01 28.05 -14.65
CA MET A 1 58.33 27.14 -13.71
C MET A 1 57.83 27.92 -12.52
N LYS A 2 56.50 28.10 -12.39
CA LYS A 2 55.75 28.14 -11.11
C LYS A 2 54.26 28.37 -11.43
N ARG A 3 53.45 27.34 -11.19
CA ARG A 3 51.99 27.34 -11.16
C ARG A 3 51.53 28.03 -9.86
N ILE A 4 50.54 28.93 -9.91
CA ILE A 4 49.63 29.25 -8.78
C ILE A 4 48.29 29.69 -9.41
N LEU A 5 47.36 28.74 -9.59
CA LEU A 5 46.11 28.59 -8.84
C LEU A 5 45.13 29.78 -8.95
N THR A 6 44.21 29.67 -9.91
CA THR A 6 42.98 30.46 -10.01
C THR A 6 42.00 29.98 -8.93
N LEU A 7 41.70 30.82 -7.94
CA LEU A 7 40.66 30.56 -6.94
C LEU A 7 39.31 31.00 -7.52
N PHE A 8 38.47 30.05 -7.94
CA PHE A 8 37.07 30.31 -8.24
C PHE A 8 36.30 30.41 -6.91
N ALA A 9 36.10 31.64 -6.42
CA ALA A 9 35.15 31.91 -5.35
C ALA A 9 33.74 31.94 -5.96
N LEU A 10 33.04 30.81 -5.89
CA LEU A 10 31.60 30.73 -6.16
C LEU A 10 30.87 31.35 -4.97
N ILE A 11 30.69 32.67 -5.01
CA ILE A 11 29.82 33.40 -4.08
C ILE A 11 28.38 33.00 -4.43
N VAL A 12 27.87 31.98 -3.74
CA VAL A 12 26.44 31.73 -3.66
C VAL A 12 25.86 32.89 -2.87
N PHE A 13 25.21 33.82 -3.57
CA PHE A 13 24.41 34.88 -2.94
C PHE A 13 23.31 34.23 -2.09
N SER A 14 23.57 34.08 -0.80
CA SER A 14 22.52 33.96 0.21
C SER A 14 21.85 35.33 0.33
N PHE A 15 20.88 35.59 -0.55
CA PHE A 15 19.95 36.70 -0.35
C PHE A 15 19.13 36.38 0.90
N PRO A 16 19.18 37.24 1.94
CA PRO A 16 18.28 37.08 3.06
C PRO A 16 16.87 37.44 2.57
N LEU A 17 15.95 36.47 2.60
CA LEU A 17 14.53 36.65 2.32
C LEU A 17 13.88 37.50 3.44
N PHE A 18 14.27 38.77 3.54
CA PHE A 18 13.60 39.73 4.43
C PHE A 18 12.32 40.21 3.76
N GLY A 19 11.18 39.78 4.31
CA GLY A 19 9.85 40.27 3.92
C GLY A 19 8.80 39.20 3.61
N GLN A 20 8.99 37.94 4.03
CA GLN A 20 7.94 36.92 3.93
C GLN A 20 7.05 36.95 5.18
N ASP A 21 5.73 36.98 5.00
CA ASP A 21 4.83 36.63 6.11
C ASP A 21 5.11 35.16 6.46
N ASN A 22 5.57 34.93 7.69
CA ASN A 22 5.92 33.61 8.19
C ASN A 22 4.73 32.62 8.11
N ASN A 23 3.51 33.14 7.96
CA ASN A 23 2.32 32.32 7.76
C ASN A 23 2.22 31.74 6.34
N GLU A 24 2.46 32.55 5.31
CA GLU A 24 2.35 32.13 3.91
C GLU A 24 3.43 31.11 3.52
N THR A 25 4.67 31.33 3.97
CA THR A 25 5.78 30.38 3.74
C THR A 25 5.49 29.02 4.38
N ALA A 26 4.90 29.01 5.57
CA ALA A 26 4.57 27.77 6.25
C ALA A 26 3.41 27.01 5.60
N GLU A 27 2.40 27.71 5.07
CA GLU A 27 1.31 27.07 4.32
C GLU A 27 1.78 26.48 3.00
N LEU A 28 2.72 27.15 2.31
CA LEU A 28 3.38 26.60 1.12
C LEU A 28 4.19 25.34 1.45
N MET A 29 4.96 25.37 2.54
CA MET A 29 5.68 24.20 3.04
C MET A 29 4.72 23.06 3.38
N LEU A 30 3.64 23.33 4.10
CA LEU A 30 2.64 22.33 4.48
C LEU A 30 1.99 21.68 3.26
N THR A 31 1.65 22.50 2.27
CA THR A 31 1.08 22.05 1.00
C THR A 31 2.06 21.17 0.24
N LEU A 32 3.34 21.57 0.17
CA LEU A 32 4.38 20.79 -0.48
C LEU A 32 4.62 19.45 0.23
N ILE A 33 4.73 19.44 1.57
CA ILE A 33 4.90 18.21 2.37
C ILE A 33 3.78 17.23 2.09
N LYS A 34 2.53 17.69 2.10
CA LYS A 34 1.38 16.83 1.83
C LYS A 34 1.39 16.26 0.40
N ARG A 35 2.15 16.87 -0.52
CA ARG A 35 2.22 16.52 -1.95
C ARG A 35 3.55 15.86 -2.37
N SER A 36 4.53 15.75 -1.50
CA SER A 36 5.90 15.31 -1.84
C SER A 36 6.03 13.78 -1.95
N ASN A 37 5.07 13.02 -1.44
CA ASN A 37 5.11 11.55 -1.31
C ASN A 37 6.33 11.01 -0.54
N CYS A 38 7.08 11.86 0.19
CA CYS A 38 8.28 11.43 0.90
C CYS A 38 7.96 10.56 2.13
N GLU A 39 6.81 10.79 2.76
CA GLU A 39 6.34 10.00 3.91
C GLU A 39 5.03 9.26 3.57
N PRO A 40 5.09 7.93 3.35
CA PRO A 40 3.93 7.13 2.99
C PRO A 40 2.76 7.21 3.95
N ALA A 41 3.01 7.44 5.23
CA ALA A 41 1.96 7.50 6.24
C ALA A 41 0.91 8.60 5.99
N PHE A 42 1.27 9.69 5.26
CA PHE A 42 0.35 10.80 5.03
C PHE A 42 -0.79 10.49 4.06
N TYR A 43 -0.57 9.56 3.16
CA TYR A 43 -1.55 9.16 2.18
C TYR A 43 -1.97 7.71 2.37
N THR A 44 -1.73 7.14 3.54
CA THR A 44 -2.07 5.74 3.83
C THR A 44 -3.28 5.63 4.77
N LYS A 45 -4.29 4.87 4.35
CA LYS A 45 -5.43 4.44 5.18
C LYS A 45 -5.01 3.25 6.04
N PHE A 46 -4.93 3.46 7.36
CA PHE A 46 -4.67 2.40 8.33
C PHE A 46 -5.97 1.98 9.03
N TYR A 47 -6.51 0.83 8.62
CA TYR A 47 -7.69 0.22 9.24
C TYR A 47 -7.33 -0.51 10.55
N LYS A 48 -8.35 -0.98 11.28
CA LYS A 48 -8.23 -1.69 12.57
C LYS A 48 -7.13 -2.76 12.63
N VAL A 49 -6.93 -3.52 11.55
CA VAL A 49 -5.94 -4.61 11.46
C VAL A 49 -4.51 -4.14 11.15
N LYS A 50 -4.34 -2.85 10.85
CA LYS A 50 -3.05 -2.21 10.53
C LYS A 50 -2.64 -1.16 11.56
N ALA A 51 -3.50 -0.81 12.52
CA ALA A 51 -3.17 0.09 13.61
C ALA A 51 -3.15 -0.66 14.94
N TRP A 52 -2.00 -0.72 15.60
CA TRP A 52 -1.80 -1.49 16.82
C TRP A 52 -1.10 -0.68 17.89
N SER A 53 -1.65 -0.66 19.11
CA SER A 53 -0.84 -0.22 20.24
C SER A 53 0.26 -1.26 20.49
N ALA A 54 1.51 -0.82 20.57
CA ALA A 54 2.66 -1.73 20.58
C ALA A 54 3.68 -1.36 21.65
N LYS A 55 4.34 -2.37 22.21
CA LYS A 55 5.55 -2.21 23.03
C LYS A 55 6.76 -2.10 22.12
N LEU A 56 7.53 -1.05 22.31
CA LEU A 56 8.75 -0.78 21.57
C LEU A 56 9.94 -1.42 22.30
N SER A 57 10.85 -2.07 21.57
CA SER A 57 12.07 -2.64 22.18
C SER A 57 13.02 -1.56 22.74
N LYS A 58 12.92 -0.35 22.20
CA LYS A 58 13.51 0.89 22.72
C LYS A 58 12.62 2.09 22.34
N PRO A 59 12.64 3.20 23.10
CA PRO A 59 11.72 4.32 22.89
C PRO A 59 11.83 4.98 21.51
N ILE A 60 13.05 5.17 21.02
CA ILE A 60 13.33 5.73 19.69
C ILE A 60 14.49 4.90 19.10
N PRO A 61 14.32 4.26 17.93
CA PRO A 61 15.41 3.59 17.22
C PRO A 61 16.33 4.60 16.53
N ASN A 62 17.60 4.25 16.31
CA ASN A 62 18.49 4.98 15.42
C ASN A 62 18.21 4.60 13.97
N ASN A 63 18.75 5.39 13.03
CA ASN A 63 18.72 5.05 11.61
C ASN A 63 19.49 3.75 11.37
N ASN A 64 18.96 2.89 10.50
CA ASN A 64 19.48 1.56 10.18
C ASN A 64 19.51 0.57 11.35
N ASP A 65 18.81 0.85 12.45
CA ASP A 65 18.66 -0.11 13.54
C ASP A 65 17.73 -1.26 13.15
N THR A 66 18.05 -2.46 13.64
CA THR A 66 17.05 -3.52 13.76
C THR A 66 16.19 -3.24 14.99
N TRP A 67 14.90 -3.03 14.77
CA TRP A 67 13.97 -2.61 15.83
C TRP A 67 12.78 -3.55 15.90
N THR A 68 12.29 -3.79 17.12
CA THR A 68 11.19 -4.72 17.38
C THR A 68 10.03 -3.98 18.01
N VAL A 69 8.87 -4.09 17.37
CA VAL A 69 7.56 -3.72 17.93
C VAL A 69 6.84 -5.00 18.33
N SER A 70 6.25 -5.04 19.52
CA SER A 70 5.76 -6.28 20.12
C SER A 70 4.50 -6.07 20.94
N ASN A 71 3.87 -7.16 21.36
CA ASN A 71 2.67 -7.15 22.17
C ASN A 71 1.57 -6.29 21.54
N PHE A 72 1.25 -6.56 20.27
CA PHE A 72 0.24 -5.79 19.54
C PHE A 72 -1.13 -5.88 20.23
N GLN A 73 -1.66 -4.74 20.65
CA GLN A 73 -2.98 -4.59 21.27
C GLN A 73 -3.86 -3.67 20.42
N ALA A 74 -5.16 -3.65 20.72
CA ALA A 74 -6.08 -2.73 20.06
C ALA A 74 -5.56 -1.29 20.17
N ALA A 75 -5.45 -0.59 19.04
CA ALA A 75 -4.95 0.77 19.03
C ALA A 75 -5.79 1.69 19.92
N MET A 76 -5.11 2.44 20.76
CA MET A 76 -5.71 3.37 21.71
C MET A 76 -6.04 4.71 21.05
N ASP A 77 -7.19 5.25 21.38
CA ASP A 77 -7.56 6.65 21.13
C ASP A 77 -7.15 7.48 22.35
N VAL A 78 -6.10 8.29 22.21
CA VAL A 78 -5.60 9.14 23.30
C VAL A 78 -6.63 10.15 23.81
N SER A 79 -7.54 10.62 22.95
CA SER A 79 -8.54 11.63 23.32
C SER A 79 -9.58 11.08 24.30
N THR A 80 -9.89 9.78 24.21
CA THR A 80 -10.88 9.11 25.07
C THR A 80 -10.25 8.15 26.07
N LYS A 81 -8.95 7.87 25.95
CA LYS A 81 -8.21 6.85 26.72
C LYS A 81 -8.85 5.46 26.64
N LYS A 82 -9.49 5.15 25.50
CA LYS A 82 -10.11 3.86 25.19
C LYS A 82 -9.61 3.34 23.85
N PRO A 83 -9.83 2.07 23.47
CA PRO A 83 -9.58 1.62 22.11
C PRO A 83 -10.30 2.49 21.08
N ILE A 84 -9.70 2.71 19.91
CA ILE A 84 -10.32 3.42 18.81
C ILE A 84 -11.66 2.76 18.46
N ASP A 85 -12.71 3.57 18.35
CA ASP A 85 -13.98 3.14 17.81
C ASP A 85 -13.89 3.09 16.29
N TRP A 86 -13.68 1.88 15.77
CA TRP A 86 -13.57 1.58 14.35
C TRP A 86 -14.91 1.57 13.61
N GLY A 87 -16.00 2.00 14.25
CA GLY A 87 -17.35 1.95 13.69
C GLY A 87 -17.98 0.57 13.87
N VAL A 88 -19.29 0.49 13.61
CA VAL A 88 -20.09 -0.73 13.80
C VAL A 88 -19.55 -1.90 12.96
N ASN A 89 -19.09 -1.61 11.75
CA ASN A 89 -18.53 -2.59 10.82
C ASN A 89 -17.00 -2.77 10.98
N GLY A 90 -16.35 -1.95 11.81
CA GLY A 90 -14.89 -1.99 11.98
C GLY A 90 -14.11 -1.48 10.75
N ASP A 91 -14.74 -0.68 9.91
CA ASP A 91 -14.30 -0.21 8.58
C ASP A 91 -13.84 1.24 8.57
N ARG A 92 -13.79 1.92 9.72
CA ARG A 92 -13.09 3.21 9.83
C ARG A 92 -11.59 3.04 9.64
N PHE A 93 -10.93 4.10 9.21
CA PHE A 93 -9.48 4.13 9.06
C PHE A 93 -8.90 5.39 9.68
N VAL A 94 -7.64 5.29 10.11
CA VAL A 94 -6.84 6.44 10.53
C VAL A 94 -5.86 6.86 9.45
N VAL A 95 -5.58 8.15 9.40
CA VAL A 95 -4.58 8.77 8.51
C VAL A 95 -3.68 9.64 9.38
N VAL A 96 -2.36 9.57 9.14
CA VAL A 96 -1.44 10.55 9.72
C VAL A 96 -1.51 11.80 8.88
N ASN A 97 -1.64 12.95 9.52
CA ASN A 97 -1.68 14.23 8.84
C ASN A 97 -0.65 15.16 9.48
N ILE A 98 -0.27 16.22 8.79
CA ILE A 98 0.68 17.22 9.27
C ILE A 98 0.00 18.59 9.31
N VAL A 99 0.32 19.33 10.36
CA VAL A 99 -0.18 20.68 10.62
C VAL A 99 0.94 21.55 11.19
N ARG A 100 0.79 22.87 11.14
CA ARG A 100 1.72 23.77 11.84
C ARG A 100 1.72 23.51 13.34
N ASP A 101 2.89 23.57 13.95
CA ASP A 101 3.02 23.52 15.40
C ASP A 101 3.25 24.91 15.98
N LEU A 102 2.24 25.42 16.67
CA LEU A 102 2.27 26.73 17.33
C LEU A 102 2.74 26.66 18.78
N ASN A 103 2.98 25.46 19.32
CA ASN A 103 3.21 25.25 20.75
C ASN A 103 4.58 24.66 21.08
N ASN A 104 5.50 24.60 20.10
CA ASN A 104 6.88 24.10 20.27
C ASN A 104 6.92 22.73 20.99
N ARG A 105 6.10 21.79 20.51
CA ARG A 105 5.89 20.49 21.16
C ARG A 105 7.14 19.62 21.06
N PRO A 106 7.35 18.67 21.98
CA PRO A 106 8.48 17.75 21.86
C PRO A 106 8.41 16.96 20.55
N HIS A 107 9.57 16.81 19.89
CA HIS A 107 9.71 16.10 18.62
C HIS A 107 8.87 16.66 17.46
N HIS A 108 8.63 17.98 17.44
CA HIS A 108 8.14 18.65 16.24
C HIS A 108 9.15 18.55 15.09
N VAL A 109 8.64 18.71 13.87
CA VAL A 109 9.46 18.82 12.66
C VAL A 109 9.94 20.25 12.53
N VAL A 110 11.25 20.44 12.47
CA VAL A 110 11.89 21.76 12.32
C VAL A 110 12.21 22.01 10.85
N ASP A 111 12.00 23.23 10.38
CA ASP A 111 12.56 23.67 9.10
C ASP A 111 14.08 23.86 9.18
N ASP A 112 14.81 22.79 8.85
CA ASP A 112 16.26 22.72 8.72
C ASP A 112 16.78 23.22 7.37
N LEU A 113 15.91 23.27 6.35
CA LEU A 113 16.28 23.60 4.98
C LEU A 113 16.36 25.11 4.74
N THR A 114 15.39 25.88 5.22
CA THR A 114 15.34 27.34 5.01
C THR A 114 15.64 28.15 6.27
N LYS A 115 15.67 27.48 7.43
CA LYS A 115 15.93 28.10 8.74
C LYS A 115 14.91 29.19 9.08
N SER A 116 13.66 29.04 8.62
CA SER A 116 12.56 29.99 8.84
C SER A 116 11.94 29.92 10.23
N ASN A 117 12.46 29.04 11.11
CA ASN A 117 11.88 28.70 12.42
C ASN A 117 10.45 28.16 12.37
N ASN A 118 9.97 27.75 11.19
CA ASN A 118 8.70 27.07 11.07
C ASN A 118 8.78 25.66 11.65
N CYS A 119 7.79 25.32 12.47
CA CYS A 119 7.66 24.01 13.08
C CYS A 119 6.33 23.36 12.70
N PHE A 120 6.35 22.03 12.58
CA PHE A 120 5.19 21.23 12.24
C PHE A 120 5.02 20.04 13.19
N THR A 121 3.81 19.52 13.29
CA THR A 121 3.51 18.34 14.10
C THR A 121 2.49 17.46 13.41
N PHE A 122 2.45 16.20 13.81
CA PHE A 122 1.59 15.21 13.19
C PHE A 122 0.30 15.00 13.98
N THR A 123 -0.83 14.98 13.29
CA THR A 123 -2.12 14.56 13.83
C THR A 123 -2.44 13.13 13.41
N LEU A 124 -3.32 12.48 14.17
CA LEU A 124 -3.93 11.22 13.78
C LEU A 124 -5.43 11.44 13.68
N ASP A 125 -5.94 11.36 12.46
CA ASP A 125 -7.32 11.67 12.12
C ASP A 125 -8.06 10.39 11.74
N LEU A 126 -9.31 10.25 12.23
CA LEU A 126 -10.19 9.11 12.00
C LEU A 126 -11.27 9.48 10.98
N TYR A 127 -11.48 8.58 10.03
CA TYR A 127 -12.45 8.75 8.95
C TYR A 127 -13.38 7.53 8.87
N GLU A 128 -14.59 7.76 8.39
CA GLU A 128 -15.49 6.70 7.92
C GLU A 128 -14.93 6.06 6.64
N PHE A 129 -15.42 4.87 6.29
CA PHE A 129 -15.01 4.14 5.09
C PHE A 129 -15.14 4.97 3.80
N ASP A 130 -16.21 5.77 3.69
CA ASP A 130 -16.49 6.68 2.55
C ASP A 130 -15.56 7.92 2.50
N GLY A 131 -14.65 8.07 3.47
CA GLY A 131 -13.72 9.20 3.58
C GLY A 131 -14.27 10.40 4.33
N ARG A 132 -15.48 10.34 4.89
CA ARG A 132 -16.01 11.40 5.76
C ARG A 132 -15.20 11.48 7.06
N PHE A 133 -14.73 12.68 7.41
CA PHE A 133 -14.02 12.91 8.66
C PHE A 133 -14.92 12.63 9.88
N VAL A 134 -14.40 11.87 10.84
CA VAL A 134 -15.07 11.56 12.11
C VAL A 134 -14.54 12.49 13.20
N LYS A 135 -13.23 12.42 13.48
CA LYS A 135 -12.55 13.24 14.49
C LYS A 135 -11.02 13.13 14.41
N THR A 136 -10.34 14.07 15.03
CA THR A 136 -8.91 13.96 15.36
C THR A 136 -8.73 13.19 16.67
N ILE A 137 -8.13 12.01 16.60
CA ILE A 137 -7.77 11.18 17.75
C ILE A 137 -6.62 11.83 18.53
N SER A 138 -5.58 12.25 17.81
CA SER A 138 -4.38 12.82 18.40
C SER A 138 -4.07 14.16 17.75
N LYS A 139 -4.10 15.24 18.55
CA LYS A 139 -3.87 16.62 18.08
C LYS A 139 -2.39 16.94 17.83
N TRP A 140 -1.50 16.05 18.27
CA TRP A 140 -0.07 16.14 18.05
C TRP A 140 0.62 14.82 18.36
N GLY A 141 1.78 14.62 17.78
CA GLY A 141 2.58 13.43 17.94
C GLY A 141 3.81 13.49 17.03
N TYR A 142 4.55 12.39 17.03
CA TYR A 142 5.76 12.25 16.23
C TYR A 142 5.88 10.84 15.65
N LEU A 143 6.50 10.75 14.48
CA LEU A 143 6.76 9.51 13.77
C LEU A 143 8.17 9.00 14.09
N ILE A 144 8.27 7.72 14.42
CA ILE A 144 9.54 7.03 14.69
C ILE A 144 9.59 5.68 13.99
N GLY A 145 10.81 5.22 13.75
CA GLY A 145 11.08 3.90 13.19
C GLY A 145 10.40 3.68 11.84
N SER A 146 10.45 4.69 10.96
CA SER A 146 9.91 4.54 9.60
C SER A 146 10.73 3.51 8.84
N GLY A 147 10.04 2.57 8.21
CA GLY A 147 10.64 1.48 7.47
C GLY A 147 9.64 0.79 6.56
N TYR A 148 10.11 -0.18 5.78
CA TYR A 148 9.28 -0.87 4.80
C TYR A 148 8.02 -1.52 5.41
N LEU A 149 8.13 -2.04 6.64
CA LEU A 149 7.04 -2.77 7.29
C LEU A 149 6.05 -1.88 8.06
N GLY A 150 6.31 -0.59 8.16
CA GLY A 150 5.45 0.38 8.83
C GLY A 150 6.20 1.48 9.55
N VAL A 151 5.46 2.27 10.30
CA VAL A 151 5.96 3.39 11.11
C VAL A 151 5.22 3.40 12.44
N VAL A 152 5.84 3.93 13.50
CA VAL A 152 5.17 4.16 14.78
C VAL A 152 4.80 5.64 14.90
N TYR A 153 3.52 5.91 15.09
CA TYR A 153 3.00 7.21 15.51
C TYR A 153 2.87 7.23 17.05
N VAL A 154 3.58 8.14 17.72
CA VAL A 154 3.46 8.32 19.17
C VAL A 154 2.45 9.42 19.46
N GLN A 155 1.26 9.03 19.91
CA GLN A 155 0.17 9.95 20.24
C GLN A 155 0.52 10.77 21.47
N GLN A 156 0.61 12.09 21.31
CA GLN A 156 0.84 13.06 22.37
C GLN A 156 2.00 12.68 23.32
N GLY A 157 3.04 12.02 22.79
CA GLY A 157 4.21 11.58 23.56
C GLY A 157 4.00 10.41 24.52
N VAL A 158 2.82 9.77 24.52
CA VAL A 158 2.49 8.73 25.51
C VAL A 158 2.18 7.38 24.87
N TYR A 159 1.31 7.35 23.84
CA TYR A 159 0.76 6.08 23.35
C TYR A 159 1.28 5.75 21.94
N PRO A 160 2.26 4.83 21.80
CA PRO A 160 2.72 4.38 20.49
C PRO A 160 1.64 3.54 19.79
N ILE A 161 1.31 3.93 18.57
CA ILE A 161 0.56 3.12 17.61
C ILE A 161 1.52 2.74 16.49
N PHE A 162 1.74 1.45 16.31
CA PHE A 162 2.34 0.91 15.10
C PHE A 162 1.32 0.90 13.97
N LEU A 163 1.60 1.67 12.93
CA LEU A 163 0.88 1.74 11.68
C LEU A 163 1.60 0.81 10.70
N SER A 164 1.09 -0.42 10.61
CA SER A 164 1.73 -1.51 9.90
C SER A 164 1.37 -1.51 8.41
N ASN A 165 2.36 -1.78 7.57
CA ASN A 165 2.15 -2.06 6.16
C ASN A 165 1.93 -3.56 5.89
N VAL A 166 2.28 -4.41 6.86
CA VAL A 166 2.16 -5.87 6.77
C VAL A 166 1.08 -6.42 7.69
N ALA A 167 0.72 -7.70 7.54
CA ALA A 167 -0.19 -8.34 8.47
C ALA A 167 0.56 -8.67 9.77
N VAL A 168 -0.01 -8.29 10.91
CA VAL A 168 0.48 -8.66 12.24
C VAL A 168 -0.70 -9.14 13.10
N SER A 169 -0.42 -9.97 14.10
CA SER A 169 -1.44 -10.57 14.97
C SER A 169 -1.39 -10.00 16.38
N LYS A 170 -2.54 -9.93 17.06
CA LYS A 170 -2.63 -9.53 18.47
C LYS A 170 -1.66 -10.34 19.33
N GLY A 171 -0.93 -9.65 20.21
CA GLY A 171 0.09 -10.23 21.09
C GLY A 171 1.40 -10.59 20.40
N GLY A 172 1.45 -10.54 19.05
CA GLY A 172 2.64 -10.86 18.27
C GLY A 172 3.73 -9.80 18.34
N SER A 173 4.76 -9.99 17.53
CA SER A 173 5.88 -9.07 17.37
C SER A 173 6.35 -9.01 15.93
N LEU A 174 6.95 -7.89 15.55
CA LEU A 174 7.57 -7.68 14.26
C LEU A 174 8.92 -7.00 14.45
N THR A 175 9.96 -7.60 13.87
CA THR A 175 11.31 -7.04 13.85
C THR A 175 11.62 -6.59 12.42
N TYR A 176 12.09 -5.36 12.27
CA TYR A 176 12.38 -4.79 10.95
C TYR A 176 13.55 -3.80 10.99
N LEU A 177 14.11 -3.56 9.82
CA LEU A 177 15.15 -2.55 9.62
C LEU A 177 14.49 -1.17 9.53
N VAL A 178 14.91 -0.26 10.39
CA VAL A 178 14.47 1.13 10.42
C VAL A 178 15.32 1.93 9.45
N TYR A 179 14.71 2.65 8.50
CA TYR A 179 15.45 3.58 7.64
C TYR A 179 15.63 4.92 8.34
N GLU A 180 14.55 5.40 8.97
CA GLU A 180 14.52 6.66 9.67
C GLU A 180 14.09 6.46 11.11
N GLY A 181 15.00 6.73 12.04
CA GLY A 181 14.79 6.59 13.47
C GLY A 181 13.66 7.49 13.98
N LYS A 182 13.61 8.72 13.47
CA LYS A 182 12.63 9.74 13.83
C LYS A 182 12.51 10.76 12.70
N VAL A 183 11.28 11.13 12.37
CA VAL A 183 10.99 12.23 11.43
C VAL A 183 10.94 13.54 12.22
N SER A 184 12.04 14.32 12.19
CA SER A 184 12.13 15.59 12.92
C SER A 184 12.64 16.77 12.10
N ASP A 185 13.08 16.52 10.88
CA ASP A 185 13.63 17.54 10.01
C ASP A 185 12.74 17.67 8.77
N LEU A 186 12.52 18.89 8.29
CA LEU A 186 11.73 19.14 7.08
C LEU A 186 12.34 18.43 5.87
N GLY A 187 13.66 18.29 5.84
CA GLY A 187 14.38 17.48 4.84
C GLY A 187 13.97 16.00 4.78
N ASN A 188 13.34 15.45 5.81
CA ASN A 188 12.77 14.09 5.76
C ASN A 188 11.49 14.03 4.91
N LEU A 189 10.82 15.17 4.75
CA LEU A 189 9.46 15.25 4.22
C LEU A 189 9.37 15.92 2.85
N VAL A 190 10.39 16.63 2.38
CA VAL A 190 10.42 17.28 1.07
C VAL A 190 11.83 17.28 0.50
N TYR A 191 11.94 17.26 -0.83
CA TYR A 191 13.20 17.48 -1.51
C TYR A 191 13.58 18.97 -1.47
N GLN A 192 14.85 19.26 -1.17
CA GLN A 192 15.34 20.64 -1.05
C GLN A 192 15.15 21.46 -2.33
N ASP A 193 15.40 20.87 -3.51
CA ASP A 193 15.23 21.55 -4.80
C ASP A 193 13.77 21.92 -5.08
N GLU A 194 12.83 21.05 -4.71
CA GLU A 194 11.39 21.32 -4.83
C GLU A 194 10.98 22.46 -3.90
N LEU A 195 11.46 22.45 -2.65
CA LEU A 195 11.20 23.52 -1.69
C LEU A 195 11.72 24.86 -2.19
N ILE A 196 12.96 24.90 -2.70
CA ILE A 196 13.56 26.12 -3.28
C ILE A 196 12.71 26.62 -4.46
N SER A 197 12.26 25.72 -5.33
CA SER A 197 11.40 26.07 -6.47
C SER A 197 10.08 26.68 -6.02
N VAL A 198 9.36 26.03 -5.10
CA VAL A 198 8.08 26.49 -4.55
C VAL A 198 8.20 27.84 -3.85
N LEU A 199 9.27 28.05 -3.08
CA LEU A 199 9.48 29.32 -2.38
C LEU A 199 9.81 30.47 -3.34
N ARG A 200 10.42 30.17 -4.50
CA ARG A 200 10.67 31.17 -5.56
C ARG A 200 9.42 31.46 -6.38
N SER A 201 8.67 30.43 -6.79
CA SER A 201 7.48 30.56 -7.64
C SER A 201 6.22 30.96 -6.88
N ARG A 202 6.18 30.71 -5.55
CA ARG A 202 5.00 30.84 -4.69
C ARG A 202 3.82 29.95 -5.10
N THR A 203 4.10 28.89 -5.84
CA THR A 203 3.10 27.94 -6.32
C THR A 203 3.54 26.50 -6.07
N VAL A 204 2.58 25.61 -5.82
CA VAL A 204 2.82 24.17 -5.75
C VAL A 204 2.10 23.51 -6.92
N ASP A 205 2.82 23.28 -8.02
CA ASP A 205 2.30 22.68 -9.25
C ASP A 205 2.25 21.14 -9.14
N LYS A 206 1.56 20.66 -8.10
CA LYS A 206 1.26 19.24 -7.86
C LYS A 206 -0.24 19.09 -7.61
N PRO A 207 -0.86 17.97 -8.03
CA PRO A 207 -2.29 17.73 -7.81
C PRO A 207 -2.65 17.92 -6.34
N GLU A 208 -3.79 18.57 -6.10
CA GLU A 208 -4.23 19.01 -4.77
C GLU A 208 -4.52 17.84 -3.81
N ILE A 209 -4.91 16.70 -4.38
CA ILE A 209 -5.26 15.48 -3.64
C ILE A 209 -4.36 14.34 -4.15
N ILE A 210 -3.47 13.84 -3.28
CA ILE A 210 -2.97 12.48 -3.45
C ILE A 210 -4.08 11.55 -2.95
N PRO A 211 -4.63 10.66 -3.79
CA PRO A 211 -5.65 9.73 -3.34
C PRO A 211 -5.11 8.91 -2.17
N LEU A 212 -5.86 8.85 -1.06
CA LEU A 212 -5.52 7.99 0.06
C LEU A 212 -5.44 6.53 -0.41
N GLN A 213 -4.29 5.91 -0.20
CA GLN A 213 -3.93 4.55 -0.57
C GLN A 213 -4.06 3.62 0.64
N LEU A 214 -4.31 2.33 0.44
CA LEU A 214 -4.26 1.35 1.53
C LEU A 214 -2.81 1.07 1.94
N ALA A 215 -2.55 0.78 3.21
CA ALA A 215 -1.20 0.48 3.75
C ALA A 215 -0.41 -0.67 3.10
N CYS A 216 -0.98 -1.36 2.10
CA CYS A 216 -0.28 -2.38 1.32
C CYS A 216 0.16 -1.90 -0.08
N SER A 217 0.09 -0.60 -0.40
CA SER A 217 0.57 -0.05 -1.67
C SER A 217 2.08 0.24 -1.61
N PHE A 218 2.88 -0.69 -2.12
CA PHE A 218 4.12 -0.57 -2.91
C PHE A 218 5.01 -1.81 -2.67
N PRO A 219 5.44 -2.48 -3.77
CA PRO A 219 6.60 -2.01 -4.50
C PRO A 219 6.30 -1.71 -5.99
N PRO A 220 7.21 -1.00 -6.69
CA PRO A 220 7.12 -0.79 -8.14
C PRO A 220 7.07 -2.14 -8.90
N LYS A 221 6.50 -2.11 -10.11
CA LYS A 221 6.55 -3.23 -11.06
C LYS A 221 8.00 -3.71 -11.17
N PRO A 222 8.30 -5.02 -10.97
CA PRO A 222 9.66 -5.50 -11.11
C PRO A 222 10.20 -5.17 -12.51
N THR A 223 11.31 -4.44 -12.56
CA THR A 223 12.04 -4.14 -13.79
C THR A 223 12.91 -5.34 -14.15
N PHE A 224 12.53 -6.05 -15.20
CA PHE A 224 13.33 -7.13 -15.79
C PHE A 224 14.29 -6.58 -16.85
N ASP A 225 15.25 -7.38 -17.32
CA ASP A 225 16.04 -7.01 -18.48
C ASP A 225 15.16 -6.79 -19.73
N PRO A 226 15.62 -6.08 -20.78
CA PRO A 226 14.80 -5.77 -21.95
C PRO A 226 14.24 -7.01 -22.67
N ALA A 227 14.98 -8.12 -22.70
CA ALA A 227 14.55 -9.34 -23.39
C ALA A 227 13.45 -10.07 -22.61
N GLN A 228 13.61 -10.15 -21.29
CA GLN A 228 12.59 -10.66 -20.37
C GLN A 228 11.33 -9.80 -20.40
N THR A 229 11.49 -8.48 -20.38
CA THR A 229 10.36 -7.54 -20.46
C THR A 229 9.57 -7.72 -21.76
N ALA A 230 10.26 -7.84 -22.90
CA ALA A 230 9.61 -8.08 -24.19
C ALA A 230 8.78 -9.38 -24.23
N ILE A 231 9.25 -10.44 -23.57
CA ILE A 231 8.49 -11.70 -23.46
C ILE A 231 7.22 -11.49 -22.63
N LEU A 232 7.31 -10.86 -21.45
CA LEU A 232 6.15 -10.63 -20.59
C LEU A 232 5.13 -9.69 -21.25
N GLU A 233 5.59 -8.67 -21.96
CA GLU A 233 4.74 -7.76 -22.74
C GLU A 233 4.04 -8.49 -23.88
N LYS A 234 4.76 -9.37 -24.60
CA LYS A 234 4.17 -10.23 -25.64
C LYS A 234 3.11 -11.17 -25.06
N MET A 235 3.39 -11.82 -23.93
CA MET A 235 2.41 -12.67 -23.25
C MET A 235 1.15 -11.88 -22.86
N LYS A 236 1.33 -10.68 -22.32
CA LYS A 236 0.23 -9.78 -21.93
C LYS A 236 -0.57 -9.29 -23.15
N SER A 237 0.07 -9.03 -24.28
CA SER A 237 -0.60 -8.54 -25.49
C SER A 237 -1.32 -9.64 -26.28
N GLU A 238 -0.88 -10.89 -26.19
CA GLU A 238 -1.48 -12.02 -26.92
C GLU A 238 -2.53 -12.79 -26.09
N SER A 239 -2.51 -12.66 -24.76
CA SER A 239 -3.39 -13.45 -23.89
C SER A 239 -4.69 -12.71 -23.52
N PRO A 240 -5.88 -13.21 -23.92
CA PRO A 240 -7.15 -12.67 -23.43
C PRO A 240 -7.28 -12.78 -21.91
N PHE A 241 -6.74 -13.84 -21.30
CA PHE A 241 -6.75 -14.02 -19.85
C PHE A 241 -6.01 -12.89 -19.11
N LEU A 242 -4.80 -12.53 -19.57
CA LEU A 242 -4.02 -11.47 -18.93
C LEU A 242 -4.55 -10.06 -19.24
N GLN A 243 -5.32 -9.90 -20.31
CA GLN A 243 -6.00 -8.64 -20.66
C GLN A 243 -7.32 -8.43 -19.93
N ALA A 244 -7.90 -9.51 -19.39
CA ALA A 244 -9.16 -9.43 -18.66
C ALA A 244 -9.04 -8.51 -17.45
N LYS A 245 -10.06 -7.67 -17.27
CA LYS A 245 -10.23 -6.80 -16.11
C LYS A 245 -11.44 -7.32 -15.33
N TYR A 246 -11.27 -7.48 -14.03
CA TYR A 246 -12.32 -7.94 -13.14
C TYR A 246 -12.64 -6.83 -12.14
N TYR A 247 -13.90 -6.43 -12.11
CA TYR A 247 -14.42 -5.40 -11.21
C TYR A 247 -15.05 -6.05 -9.98
N GLN A 248 -15.59 -5.22 -9.09
CA GLN A 248 -16.21 -5.64 -7.84
C GLN A 248 -17.23 -6.78 -8.01
N ASP A 249 -18.03 -6.74 -9.07
CA ASP A 249 -19.10 -7.72 -9.30
C ASP A 249 -18.62 -9.00 -10.00
N ASP A 250 -17.33 -9.09 -10.33
CA ASP A 250 -16.73 -10.23 -11.05
C ASP A 250 -15.89 -11.14 -10.14
N LEU A 251 -15.68 -10.74 -8.88
CA LEU A 251 -14.75 -11.36 -7.97
C LEU A 251 -15.37 -11.53 -6.58
N TYR A 252 -15.29 -12.75 -6.07
CA TYR A 252 -15.85 -13.13 -4.78
C TYR A 252 -14.91 -14.08 -4.06
N ASP A 253 -14.89 -14.04 -2.73
CA ASP A 253 -14.28 -15.13 -1.98
C ASP A 253 -15.30 -16.24 -1.75
N ALA A 254 -14.87 -17.47 -1.93
CA ALA A 254 -15.75 -18.63 -1.99
C ALA A 254 -15.46 -19.59 -0.82
N GLY A 255 -16.48 -19.80 0.00
CA GLY A 255 -16.47 -20.86 0.99
C GLY A 255 -16.54 -22.23 0.30
N LYS A 256 -15.41 -22.92 0.18
CA LYS A 256 -15.37 -24.30 -0.35
C LYS A 256 -15.20 -25.34 0.75
N ARG A 257 -15.73 -26.55 0.53
CA ARG A 257 -15.42 -27.74 1.35
C ARG A 257 -14.46 -28.68 0.64
N ASP A 258 -14.62 -28.83 -0.67
CA ASP A 258 -13.86 -29.77 -1.49
C ASP A 258 -13.18 -29.08 -2.68
N PHE A 259 -12.28 -29.80 -3.34
CA PHE A 259 -11.68 -29.41 -4.61
C PHE A 259 -12.57 -29.82 -5.80
N PRO A 260 -12.47 -29.13 -6.94
CA PRO A 260 -13.33 -29.44 -8.08
C PRO A 260 -12.99 -30.79 -8.68
N LYS A 261 -14.01 -31.41 -9.31
CA LYS A 261 -13.84 -32.59 -10.15
C LYS A 261 -14.21 -32.22 -11.59
N PRO A 262 -13.45 -32.66 -12.60
CA PRO A 262 -13.79 -32.39 -14.00
C PRO A 262 -15.17 -32.96 -14.35
N ASN A 263 -15.91 -32.24 -15.20
CA ASN A 263 -17.25 -32.55 -15.67
C ASN A 263 -18.30 -32.73 -14.56
N GLN A 264 -18.09 -32.08 -13.40
CA GLN A 264 -19.03 -32.10 -12.27
C GLN A 264 -19.34 -30.67 -11.83
N VAL A 265 -20.49 -30.50 -11.18
CA VAL A 265 -20.85 -29.25 -10.52
C VAL A 265 -19.96 -29.09 -9.29
N TRP A 266 -19.29 -27.95 -9.18
CA TRP A 266 -18.56 -27.57 -7.97
C TRP A 266 -19.36 -26.54 -7.19
N SER A 267 -19.59 -26.82 -5.92
CA SER A 267 -20.47 -26.01 -5.06
C SER A 267 -19.67 -25.37 -3.93
N PHE A 268 -20.03 -24.13 -3.65
CA PHE A 268 -19.53 -23.32 -2.54
C PHE A 268 -20.66 -23.16 -1.54
N TRP A 269 -20.34 -23.32 -0.25
CA TRP A 269 -21.33 -23.23 0.81
C TRP A 269 -21.73 -21.78 1.10
N ASN A 270 -20.87 -20.81 0.75
CA ASN A 270 -21.17 -19.40 0.84
C ASN A 270 -20.26 -18.57 -0.08
N MET A 271 -20.73 -17.40 -0.48
CA MET A 271 -19.97 -16.40 -1.22
C MET A 271 -19.77 -15.15 -0.36
N PHE A 272 -18.58 -14.56 -0.44
CA PHE A 272 -18.18 -13.40 0.35
C PHE A 272 -17.67 -12.30 -0.59
N PRO A 273 -17.71 -11.03 -0.18
CA PRO A 273 -16.99 -9.97 -0.88
C PRO A 273 -15.50 -10.35 -1.03
N ALA A 274 -14.93 -10.09 -2.20
CA ALA A 274 -13.53 -10.37 -2.46
C ALA A 274 -12.61 -9.68 -1.44
N SER A 275 -11.71 -10.45 -0.83
CA SER A 275 -10.74 -9.92 0.12
C SER A 275 -9.33 -9.82 -0.46
N ASP A 276 -8.61 -8.84 0.07
CA ASP A 276 -7.19 -8.69 -0.12
C ASP A 276 -6.45 -9.56 0.91
N ILE A 277 -5.80 -10.64 0.46
CA ILE A 277 -5.13 -11.58 1.37
C ILE A 277 -4.03 -10.92 2.21
N THR A 278 -3.44 -9.80 1.76
CA THR A 278 -2.39 -9.10 2.51
C THR A 278 -2.88 -8.46 3.81
N ASN A 279 -4.20 -8.25 3.94
CA ASN A 279 -4.81 -7.64 5.11
C ASN A 279 -6.12 -8.33 5.58
N ARG A 280 -6.64 -9.29 4.81
CA ARG A 280 -7.91 -10.01 5.03
C ARG A 280 -9.13 -9.09 5.14
N CYS A 281 -9.07 -7.93 4.49
CA CYS A 281 -10.19 -6.99 4.37
C CYS A 281 -10.75 -7.04 2.94
N PRO A 282 -12.00 -6.57 2.71
CA PRO A 282 -12.50 -6.39 1.37
C PRO A 282 -11.55 -5.54 0.52
N ILE A 283 -11.46 -5.86 -0.76
CA ILE A 283 -10.69 -5.06 -1.72
C ILE A 283 -11.29 -3.64 -1.77
N ASP A 284 -10.44 -2.62 -1.68
CA ASP A 284 -10.84 -1.23 -1.90
C ASP A 284 -10.92 -0.96 -3.40
N TRP A 285 -12.14 -1.04 -3.91
CA TRP A 285 -12.47 -0.78 -5.31
C TRP A 285 -12.43 0.70 -5.71
N GLY A 286 -11.95 1.58 -4.82
CA GLY A 286 -11.89 3.01 -5.03
C GLY A 286 -13.22 3.70 -4.71
N PRO A 287 -13.24 5.04 -4.65
CA PRO A 287 -14.42 5.81 -4.23
C PRO A 287 -15.65 5.61 -5.13
N ASN A 288 -15.42 5.26 -6.40
CA ASN A 288 -16.49 5.02 -7.38
C ASN A 288 -16.67 3.53 -7.71
N GLY A 289 -15.97 2.62 -7.02
CA GLY A 289 -15.97 1.19 -7.36
C GLY A 289 -15.38 0.86 -8.75
N ASP A 290 -14.56 1.76 -9.31
CA ASP A 290 -14.07 1.70 -10.69
C ASP A 290 -12.64 1.17 -10.83
N ARG A 291 -12.01 0.77 -9.74
CA ARG A 291 -10.79 -0.02 -9.78
C ARG A 291 -11.09 -1.41 -10.30
N TYR A 292 -10.07 -2.04 -10.87
CA TYR A 292 -10.17 -3.41 -11.32
C TYR A 292 -8.95 -4.20 -10.86
N VAL A 293 -9.15 -5.50 -10.68
CA VAL A 293 -8.04 -6.43 -10.56
C VAL A 293 -7.75 -7.10 -11.90
N GLN A 294 -6.49 -7.45 -12.09
CA GLN A 294 -6.01 -8.11 -13.29
C GLN A 294 -4.82 -9.00 -12.95
N PHE A 295 -4.69 -10.12 -13.66
CA PHE A 295 -3.52 -10.96 -13.59
C PHE A 295 -2.39 -10.38 -14.46
N ASP A 296 -1.22 -10.29 -13.86
CA ASP A 296 0.04 -10.06 -14.55
C ASP A 296 0.83 -11.37 -14.68
N VAL A 297 1.98 -11.31 -15.36
CA VAL A 297 2.87 -12.45 -15.54
C VAL A 297 4.30 -12.05 -15.18
N GLU A 298 4.99 -12.92 -14.47
CA GLU A 298 6.37 -12.69 -14.00
C GLU A 298 7.20 -13.97 -14.09
N PHE A 299 8.51 -13.82 -14.27
CA PHE A 299 9.43 -14.95 -14.18
C PHE A 299 9.49 -15.50 -12.76
N GLU A 300 9.55 -16.82 -12.64
CA GLU A 300 9.85 -17.48 -11.38
C GLU A 300 11.32 -17.18 -10.97
N GLY A 301 11.51 -16.32 -9.97
CA GLY A 301 12.86 -16.01 -9.45
C GLY A 301 13.43 -17.10 -8.53
N LYS A 302 12.58 -17.81 -7.77
CA LYS A 302 12.93 -18.95 -6.90
C LYS A 302 11.86 -20.02 -7.04
N ARG A 303 12.25 -21.30 -6.85
CA ARG A 303 11.32 -22.43 -6.99
C ARG A 303 10.07 -22.23 -6.12
N ASN A 304 8.94 -22.10 -6.79
CA ASN A 304 7.61 -21.90 -6.26
C ASN A 304 6.72 -23.01 -6.83
N TYR A 305 5.87 -23.58 -5.97
CA TYR A 305 4.99 -24.69 -6.31
C TYR A 305 3.79 -24.25 -7.16
N SER A 306 3.49 -22.95 -7.17
CA SER A 306 2.43 -22.33 -7.98
C SER A 306 2.89 -21.84 -9.35
N ALA A 307 4.19 -21.92 -9.67
CA ALA A 307 4.67 -21.47 -10.98
C ALA A 307 4.27 -22.46 -12.08
N LEU A 308 3.70 -21.94 -13.15
CA LEU A 308 3.30 -22.70 -14.32
C LEU A 308 4.48 -22.87 -15.28
N ILE A 309 4.55 -24.03 -15.91
CA ILE A 309 5.61 -24.36 -16.86
C ILE A 309 5.31 -23.69 -18.21
N ASP A 310 6.34 -23.11 -18.82
CA ASP A 310 6.26 -22.65 -20.20
C ASP A 310 6.22 -23.82 -21.19
N ASP A 311 5.06 -23.98 -21.83
CA ASP A 311 4.83 -24.91 -22.93
C ASP A 311 4.32 -24.19 -24.20
N LEU A 312 4.29 -22.86 -24.20
CA LEU A 312 3.73 -22.05 -25.30
C LEU A 312 4.80 -21.28 -26.07
N TYR A 313 5.78 -20.72 -25.36
CA TYR A 313 6.85 -19.91 -25.94
C TYR A 313 8.21 -20.61 -25.95
N ALA A 314 8.26 -21.86 -25.45
CA ALA A 314 9.44 -22.71 -25.43
C ALA A 314 10.68 -22.06 -24.77
N THR A 315 10.48 -21.16 -23.80
CA THR A 315 11.58 -20.49 -23.08
C THR A 315 12.31 -21.43 -22.10
N GLY A 316 11.70 -22.57 -21.76
CA GLY A 316 12.18 -23.47 -20.71
C GLY A 316 12.10 -22.88 -19.30
N LYS A 317 11.39 -21.75 -19.13
CA LYS A 317 11.19 -21.06 -17.85
C LYS A 317 9.86 -21.43 -17.21
N ARG A 318 9.67 -20.94 -15.97
CA ARG A 318 8.42 -21.04 -15.22
C ARG A 318 7.95 -19.64 -14.88
N PHE A 319 6.63 -19.47 -14.80
CA PHE A 319 6.00 -18.17 -14.62
C PHE A 319 5.07 -18.16 -13.41
N LEU A 320 5.04 -17.02 -12.72
CA LEU A 320 4.08 -16.69 -11.68
C LEU A 320 3.04 -15.71 -12.24
N PHE A 321 1.85 -15.76 -11.66
CA PHE A 321 0.71 -14.95 -12.06
C PHE A 321 0.19 -14.14 -10.87
N PRO A 322 0.82 -12.98 -10.58
CA PRO A 322 0.34 -12.12 -9.52
C PRO A 322 -1.02 -11.51 -9.88
N LEU A 323 -1.90 -11.43 -8.89
CA LEU A 323 -3.14 -10.69 -8.96
C LEU A 323 -2.90 -9.26 -8.45
N ARG A 324 -3.18 -8.26 -9.28
CA ARG A 324 -2.89 -6.86 -9.01
C ARG A 324 -4.12 -6.00 -9.14
N LEU A 325 -4.20 -4.96 -8.31
CA LEU A 325 -5.23 -3.93 -8.31
C LEU A 325 -4.72 -2.69 -9.06
N TYR A 326 -5.56 -2.14 -9.91
CA TYR A 326 -5.29 -0.96 -10.72
C TYR A 326 -6.42 0.07 -10.57
N GLU A 327 -6.08 1.32 -10.76
CA GLU A 327 -7.03 2.41 -10.96
C GLU A 327 -7.69 2.27 -12.33
N LYS A 328 -8.81 2.97 -12.54
CA LYS A 328 -9.56 2.97 -13.81
C LYS A 328 -8.70 3.30 -15.03
N ASP A 329 -7.74 4.22 -14.87
CA ASP A 329 -6.80 4.65 -15.92
C ASP A 329 -5.66 3.65 -16.19
N GLY A 330 -5.59 2.55 -15.43
CA GLY A 330 -4.57 1.52 -15.56
C GLY A 330 -3.32 1.75 -14.72
N ARG A 331 -3.28 2.81 -13.89
CA ARG A 331 -2.20 3.01 -12.92
C ARG A 331 -2.24 1.90 -11.86
N TYR A 332 -1.10 1.27 -11.61
CA TYR A 332 -0.95 0.23 -10.59
C TYR A 332 -1.19 0.79 -9.19
N VAL A 333 -2.02 0.10 -8.40
CA VAL A 333 -2.26 0.41 -6.98
C VAL A 333 -1.41 -0.50 -6.11
N LYS A 334 -1.60 -1.82 -6.22
CA LYS A 334 -0.87 -2.81 -5.42
C LYS A 334 -1.03 -4.24 -5.91
N THR A 335 -0.21 -5.14 -5.39
CA THR A 335 -0.33 -6.59 -5.58
C THR A 335 -1.20 -7.17 -4.47
N ILE A 336 -2.33 -7.76 -4.85
CA ILE A 336 -3.25 -8.45 -3.94
C ILE A 336 -2.66 -9.81 -3.57
N SER A 337 -2.22 -10.58 -4.55
CA SER A 337 -1.58 -11.87 -4.33
C SER A 337 -0.40 -12.03 -5.26
N SER A 338 0.79 -12.30 -4.72
CA SER A 338 2.01 -12.42 -5.52
C SER A 338 2.05 -13.70 -6.37
N PHE A 339 1.33 -14.73 -5.96
CA PHE A 339 1.17 -15.99 -6.70
C PHE A 339 -0.06 -16.76 -6.19
N GLY A 340 -0.42 -17.83 -6.87
CA GLY A 340 -1.52 -18.71 -6.45
C GLY A 340 -1.76 -19.83 -7.44
N ASN A 341 -2.69 -20.71 -7.11
CA ASN A 341 -3.04 -21.87 -7.93
C ASN A 341 -4.42 -21.70 -8.56
N PHE A 342 -4.56 -22.07 -9.83
CA PHE A 342 -5.82 -21.97 -10.56
C PHE A 342 -6.57 -23.30 -10.59
N PHE A 343 -7.85 -23.28 -10.23
CA PHE A 343 -8.72 -24.44 -10.15
C PHE A 343 -10.08 -24.19 -10.80
N GLY A 344 -10.72 -25.29 -11.20
CA GLY A 344 -12.14 -25.31 -11.53
C GLY A 344 -12.53 -24.42 -12.71
N PHE A 345 -11.84 -24.49 -13.84
CA PHE A 345 -12.27 -23.72 -15.01
C PHE A 345 -13.55 -24.34 -15.61
N GLY A 346 -14.56 -23.51 -15.86
CA GLY A 346 -15.80 -23.90 -16.54
C GLY A 346 -16.84 -22.78 -16.49
N GLU A 347 -17.73 -22.72 -17.49
CA GLU A 347 -18.80 -21.70 -17.57
C GLU A 347 -18.29 -20.24 -17.41
N GLY A 348 -17.13 -19.92 -18.01
CA GLY A 348 -16.50 -18.61 -17.90
C GLY A 348 -15.91 -18.28 -16.52
N SER A 349 -15.96 -19.24 -15.59
CA SER A 349 -15.58 -19.08 -14.19
C SER A 349 -14.34 -19.89 -13.84
N PHE A 350 -13.58 -19.41 -12.85
CA PHE A 350 -12.46 -20.15 -12.26
C PHE A 350 -12.18 -19.67 -10.84
N VAL A 351 -11.50 -20.51 -10.05
CA VAL A 351 -11.04 -20.18 -8.70
C VAL A 351 -9.53 -19.99 -8.70
N PHE A 352 -9.07 -18.90 -8.10
CA PHE A 352 -7.67 -18.65 -7.81
C PHE A 352 -7.43 -18.75 -6.30
N MET A 353 -6.60 -19.72 -5.91
CA MET A 353 -6.19 -19.93 -4.51
C MET A 353 -4.99 -19.03 -4.20
N GLN A 354 -5.23 -17.93 -3.49
CA GLN A 354 -4.23 -16.90 -3.19
C GLN A 354 -3.15 -17.38 -2.20
N ASP A 355 -1.90 -16.94 -2.40
CA ASP A 355 -0.67 -17.24 -1.62
C ASP A 355 -0.39 -18.75 -1.38
N ALA A 356 -1.12 -19.61 -2.09
CA ALA A 356 -0.99 -21.06 -2.20
C ALA A 356 -0.96 -21.88 -0.88
N LYS A 357 -1.14 -21.23 0.28
CA LYS A 357 -1.43 -21.82 1.60
C LYS A 357 -2.90 -22.23 1.79
N ASN A 358 -3.69 -22.27 0.71
CA ASN A 358 -5.12 -22.57 0.72
C ASN A 358 -5.97 -21.64 1.60
N GLU A 359 -5.52 -20.41 1.87
CA GLU A 359 -6.22 -19.55 2.84
C GLU A 359 -7.49 -18.91 2.27
N ILE A 360 -7.46 -18.47 1.00
CA ILE A 360 -8.56 -17.75 0.37
C ILE A 360 -8.76 -18.30 -1.05
N ALA A 361 -9.99 -18.72 -1.34
CA ALA A 361 -10.42 -19.20 -2.65
C ALA A 361 -11.20 -18.09 -3.34
N SER A 362 -10.56 -17.35 -4.25
CA SER A 362 -11.24 -16.25 -4.94
C SER A 362 -11.80 -16.73 -6.27
N LEU A 363 -13.12 -16.71 -6.37
CA LEU A 363 -13.89 -17.03 -7.57
C LEU A 363 -13.94 -15.80 -8.48
N PHE A 364 -13.46 -15.99 -9.70
CA PHE A 364 -13.62 -15.07 -10.82
C PHE A 364 -14.76 -15.59 -11.69
N THR A 365 -15.82 -14.80 -11.85
CA THR A 365 -17.00 -15.22 -12.63
C THR A 365 -17.79 -14.00 -13.14
N LYS A 366 -18.44 -14.15 -14.29
CA LYS A 366 -19.49 -13.23 -14.78
C LYS A 366 -20.91 -13.74 -14.52
N LEU A 367 -21.03 -14.91 -13.90
CA LEU A 367 -22.33 -15.45 -13.52
C LEU A 367 -22.89 -14.62 -12.35
N PRO A 368 -24.22 -14.48 -12.26
CA PRO A 368 -24.84 -13.76 -11.15
C PRO A 368 -24.53 -14.48 -9.83
N VAL A 369 -23.87 -13.78 -8.91
CA VAL A 369 -23.53 -14.26 -7.57
C VAL A 369 -24.23 -13.38 -6.54
N GLU A 370 -24.83 -14.00 -5.54
CA GLU A 370 -25.32 -13.31 -4.35
C GLU A 370 -24.36 -13.55 -3.19
N VAL A 371 -23.94 -12.48 -2.52
CA VAL A 371 -23.17 -12.54 -1.27
C VAL A 371 -24.02 -13.20 -0.18
N ASP A 372 -23.37 -13.98 0.69
CA ASP A 372 -23.99 -14.75 1.76
C ASP A 372 -24.99 -15.83 1.29
N LYS A 373 -24.84 -16.28 0.04
CA LYS A 373 -25.55 -17.42 -0.53
C LYS A 373 -24.61 -18.51 -1.05
N PRO A 374 -25.06 -19.77 -1.09
CA PRO A 374 -24.37 -20.82 -1.84
C PRO A 374 -24.31 -20.48 -3.33
N PHE A 375 -23.24 -20.92 -3.99
CA PHE A 375 -23.06 -20.78 -5.43
C PHE A 375 -22.52 -22.08 -6.02
N SER A 376 -22.79 -22.35 -7.29
CA SER A 376 -22.22 -23.50 -7.97
C SER A 376 -22.19 -23.31 -9.48
N TYR A 377 -21.20 -23.91 -10.12
CA TYR A 377 -21.07 -23.92 -11.57
C TYR A 377 -20.46 -25.24 -12.05
N LYS A 378 -20.66 -25.56 -13.32
CA LYS A 378 -20.10 -26.78 -13.91
C LYS A 378 -18.62 -26.57 -14.22
N VAL A 379 -17.78 -27.47 -13.71
CA VAL A 379 -16.34 -27.46 -13.97
C VAL A 379 -16.02 -28.36 -15.15
N ASP A 380 -15.32 -27.82 -16.14
CA ASP A 380 -14.77 -28.58 -17.27
C ASP A 380 -13.35 -29.09 -16.92
N LYS A 381 -12.54 -28.25 -16.28
CA LYS A 381 -11.14 -28.56 -15.95
C LYS A 381 -10.81 -28.28 -14.49
N ARG A 382 -10.26 -29.29 -13.81
CA ARG A 382 -9.93 -29.22 -12.38
C ARG A 382 -8.81 -28.23 -12.04
N THR A 383 -7.69 -28.26 -12.75
CA THR A 383 -6.51 -27.44 -12.43
C THR A 383 -5.77 -27.11 -13.72
N VAL A 384 -5.02 -26.01 -13.70
CA VAL A 384 -4.08 -25.67 -14.77
C VAL A 384 -2.65 -25.85 -14.27
N THR A 385 -1.79 -26.46 -15.08
CA THR A 385 -0.37 -26.70 -14.74
C THR A 385 0.60 -26.13 -15.77
N LYS A 386 0.08 -25.65 -16.90
CA LYS A 386 0.85 -25.13 -18.04
C LYS A 386 0.30 -23.78 -18.48
N ILE A 387 1.16 -22.88 -18.97
CA ILE A 387 0.70 -21.54 -19.36
C ILE A 387 -0.22 -21.57 -20.59
N SER A 388 -0.07 -22.51 -21.52
CA SER A 388 -0.92 -22.57 -22.71
C SER A 388 -2.39 -22.83 -22.38
N GLU A 389 -2.65 -23.47 -21.24
CA GLU A 389 -3.98 -23.78 -20.73
C GLU A 389 -4.62 -22.56 -20.07
N LEU A 390 -3.82 -21.71 -19.42
CA LEU A 390 -4.26 -20.48 -18.76
C LEU A 390 -4.46 -19.35 -19.78
N LEU A 391 -3.43 -19.08 -20.59
CA LEU A 391 -3.35 -17.88 -21.42
C LEU A 391 -4.38 -17.88 -22.56
N LYS A 392 -4.85 -19.06 -22.98
CA LYS A 392 -5.89 -19.23 -24.00
C LYS A 392 -7.30 -19.20 -23.42
N PHE A 393 -7.46 -19.22 -22.09
CA PHE A 393 -8.76 -19.12 -21.46
C PHE A 393 -9.38 -17.76 -21.77
N LYS A 394 -10.64 -17.77 -22.19
CA LYS A 394 -11.42 -16.56 -22.43
C LYS A 394 -12.41 -16.42 -21.29
N PRO A 395 -12.14 -15.56 -20.30
CA PRO A 395 -13.17 -15.16 -19.35
C PRO A 395 -14.24 -14.42 -20.17
N ASN A 396 -15.40 -15.05 -20.32
CA ASN A 396 -16.55 -14.48 -21.02
C ASN A 396 -17.33 -13.59 -20.07
#